data_AF-A0A4Q5QTL1-F1
#
_entry.id   AF-A0A4Q5QTL1-F1
#
_cell.length_a   1.000
_cell.length_b   1.000
_cell.length_c   1.000
_cell.angle_alpha   90.00
_cell.angle_beta   90.00
_cell.angle_gamma   90.00
#
_symmetry.space_group_name_H-M   'P 1'
#
loop_
_entity.id
_entity.type
_entity.pdbx_description
1 polymer ?
#
loop_
_entity_poly.entity_id
_entity_poly.type
_entity_poly.pdbx_seq_one_letter_code
_entity_poly.pdbx_strand_id
1 'polypeptide(L)'
;QKEFAKIEHKLWYIITTPAMYLTIAAGIAMLAIKPAYLHGSWMQVKLGFVGLLLMYHFICQRIMKQLATGKFKNSSFKLRLWNEVATILLVAIVFTVVLKSAVNWVYGLIGLIIFSVVIMGAVKWYKSYRNKNNNIK
;
A
#
# COMPACT_ATOMS: atom_id res chain seq x y z
N GLN A 1 -23.92 4.12 -7.63
CA GLN A 1 -23.30 3.25 -6.60
C GLN A 1 -23.27 1.77 -7.02
N LYS A 2 -24.36 1.19 -7.53
CA LYS A 2 -24.39 -0.23 -7.97
C LYS A 2 -23.38 -0.57 -9.09
N GLU A 3 -23.19 0.33 -10.06
CA GLU A 3 -22.23 0.10 -11.16
C GLU A 3 -20.76 0.19 -10.70
N PHE A 4 -20.42 1.09 -9.78
CA PHE A 4 -19.08 1.15 -9.19
C PHE A 4 -18.73 -0.13 -8.44
N ALA A 5 -19.67 -0.66 -7.64
CA ALA A 5 -19.48 -1.92 -6.93
C ALA A 5 -19.28 -3.12 -7.89
N LYS A 6 -19.93 -3.12 -9.05
CA LYS A 6 -19.70 -4.16 -10.09
C LYS A 6 -18.30 -4.08 -10.68
N ILE A 7 -17.84 -2.88 -11.06
CA ILE A 7 -16.51 -2.69 -11.65
C ILE A 7 -15.42 -3.06 -10.64
N GLU A 8 -15.57 -2.60 -9.40
CA GLU A 8 -14.66 -2.90 -8.29
C GLU A 8 -14.58 -4.41 -8.01
N HIS A 9 -15.73 -5.10 -8.00
CA HIS A 9 -15.78 -6.55 -7.85
C HIS A 9 -15.07 -7.28 -9.00
N LYS A 10 -15.32 -6.88 -10.26
CA LYS A 10 -14.63 -7.47 -11.42
C LYS A 10 -13.13 -7.25 -11.32
N LEU A 11 -12.68 -6.04 -11.03
CA LEU A 11 -11.26 -5.72 -10.92
C LEU A 11 -10.58 -6.60 -9.85
N TRP A 12 -11.22 -6.75 -8.70
CA TRP A 12 -10.68 -7.52 -7.59
C TRP A 12 -10.53 -9.01 -7.90
N TYR A 13 -11.58 -9.64 -8.42
CA TYR A 13 -11.60 -11.08 -8.64
C TYR A 13 -10.92 -11.50 -9.94
N ILE A 14 -10.95 -10.65 -10.97
CA ILE A 14 -10.33 -10.95 -12.28
C ILE A 14 -8.84 -10.57 -12.31
N ILE A 15 -8.44 -9.50 -11.61
CA ILE A 15 -7.06 -9.00 -11.70
C ILE A 15 -6.31 -9.20 -10.37
N THR A 16 -6.78 -8.57 -9.30
CA THR A 16 -5.98 -8.44 -8.06
C THR A 16 -5.77 -9.78 -7.36
N THR A 17 -6.81 -10.60 -7.29
CA THR A 17 -6.78 -11.91 -6.62
C THR A 17 -5.90 -12.93 -7.37
N PRO A 18 -6.05 -13.17 -8.69
CA PRO A 18 -5.16 -14.08 -9.41
C PRO A 18 -3.71 -13.58 -9.48
N ALA A 19 -3.49 -12.26 -9.58
CA ALA A 19 -2.15 -11.69 -9.51
C ALA A 19 -1.47 -11.98 -8.16
N MET A 20 -2.20 -11.93 -7.05
CA MET A 20 -1.67 -12.32 -5.74
C MET A 20 -1.25 -13.80 -5.74
N TYR A 21 -2.10 -14.71 -6.20
CA TYR A 21 -1.75 -16.14 -6.26
C TYR A 21 -0.51 -16.40 -7.13
N LEU A 22 -0.44 -15.74 -8.30
CA LEU A 22 0.69 -15.87 -9.20
C LEU A 22 1.99 -15.35 -8.57
N THR A 23 1.95 -14.20 -7.91
CA THR A 23 3.12 -13.60 -7.25
C THR A 23 3.59 -14.43 -6.06
N ILE A 24 2.68 -14.99 -5.26
CA ILE A 24 3.03 -15.94 -4.19
C ILE A 24 3.67 -17.20 -4.78
N ALA A 25 3.05 -17.80 -5.79
CA ALA A 25 3.55 -19.01 -6.43
C ALA A 25 4.96 -18.80 -7.02
N ALA A 26 5.19 -17.67 -7.69
CA ALA A 26 6.50 -17.29 -8.19
C ALA A 26 7.53 -17.10 -7.06
N GLY A 27 7.13 -16.50 -5.94
CA GLY A 27 7.98 -16.35 -4.76
C GLY A 27 8.37 -17.70 -4.13
N ILE A 28 7.41 -18.61 -3.98
CA ILE A 28 7.64 -19.96 -3.47
C ILE A 28 8.55 -20.75 -4.44
N ALA A 29 8.28 -20.69 -5.74
CA ALA A 29 9.10 -21.34 -6.76
C ALA A 29 10.56 -20.85 -6.72
N MET A 30 10.76 -19.54 -6.56
CA MET A 30 12.11 -18.96 -6.40
C MET A 30 12.83 -19.51 -5.16
N LEU A 31 12.14 -19.62 -4.03
CA LEU A 31 12.72 -20.16 -2.80
C LEU A 31 13.02 -21.66 -2.90
N ALA A 32 12.21 -22.42 -3.63
CA ALA A 32 12.46 -23.83 -3.90
C ALA A 32 13.74 -24.05 -4.73
N ILE A 33 14.02 -23.17 -5.70
CA ILE A 33 15.22 -23.26 -6.55
C ILE A 33 16.48 -22.80 -5.80
N LYS A 34 16.37 -21.83 -4.88
CA LYS A 34 17.49 -21.24 -4.13
C LYS A 34 17.17 -21.17 -2.63
N PRO A 35 17.18 -22.31 -1.90
CA PRO A 35 16.83 -22.33 -0.47
C PRO A 35 17.82 -21.54 0.39
N ALA A 36 19.07 -21.38 -0.06
CA ALA A 36 20.10 -20.59 0.60
C ALA A 36 19.67 -19.13 0.87
N TYR A 37 18.73 -18.58 0.10
CA TYR A 37 18.23 -17.22 0.33
C TYR A 37 17.43 -17.06 1.64
N LEU A 38 16.90 -18.13 2.22
CA LEU A 38 16.18 -18.08 3.50
C LEU A 38 17.10 -17.70 4.67
N HIS A 39 18.39 -17.96 4.56
CA HIS A 39 19.38 -17.60 5.59
C HIS A 39 19.77 -16.12 5.57
N GLY A 40 19.42 -15.38 4.51
CA GLY A 40 19.67 -13.94 4.43
C GLY A 40 18.69 -13.16 5.31
N SER A 41 19.18 -12.33 6.23
CA SER A 41 18.33 -11.50 7.11
C SER A 41 17.37 -10.61 6.31
N TRP A 42 17.77 -10.12 5.12
CA TRP A 42 16.92 -9.34 4.24
C TRP A 42 15.72 -10.13 3.67
N MET A 43 15.86 -11.46 3.49
CA MET A 43 14.79 -12.32 2.98
C MET A 43 13.72 -12.54 4.04
N GLN A 44 14.12 -12.71 5.31
CA GLN A 44 13.19 -12.82 6.44
C GLN A 44 12.35 -11.54 6.59
N VAL A 45 13.00 -10.37 6.50
CA VAL A 45 12.31 -9.08 6.52
C VAL A 45 11.37 -8.93 5.33
N LYS A 46 11.81 -9.29 4.12
CA LYS A 46 10.97 -9.27 2.92
C LYS A 46 9.74 -10.16 3.07
N LEU A 47 9.90 -11.39 3.58
CA LEU A 47 8.79 -12.31 3.82
C LEU A 47 7.80 -11.77 4.86
N GLY A 48 8.30 -11.08 5.89
CA GLY A 48 7.46 -10.32 6.83
C GLY A 48 6.60 -9.27 6.11
N PHE A 49 7.19 -8.48 5.21
CA PHE A 49 6.44 -7.50 4.42
C PHE A 49 5.43 -8.15 3.46
N VAL A 50 5.78 -9.26 2.82
CA VAL A 50 4.83 -10.01 1.97
C VAL A 50 3.65 -10.49 2.82
N GLY A 51 3.88 -11.05 4.01
CA GLY A 51 2.82 -11.43 4.94
C GLY A 51 1.93 -10.26 5.32
N LEU A 52 2.52 -9.10 5.61
CA LEU A 52 1.78 -7.87 5.90
C LEU A 52 0.97 -7.39 4.68
N LEU A 53 1.53 -7.48 3.47
CA LEU A 53 0.82 -7.17 2.23
C LEU A 53 -0.38 -8.11 1.99
N LEU A 54 -0.26 -9.39 2.34
CA LEU A 54 -1.38 -10.33 2.30
C LEU A 54 -2.47 -9.96 3.30
N MET A 55 -2.10 -9.65 4.54
CA MET A 55 -3.05 -9.14 5.53
C MET A 55 -3.76 -7.88 5.02
N TYR A 56 -3.01 -6.94 4.44
CA TYR A 56 -3.56 -5.74 3.82
C TYR A 56 -4.57 -6.08 2.72
N HIS A 57 -4.26 -7.03 1.83
CA HIS A 57 -5.17 -7.46 0.77
C HIS A 57 -6.50 -8.00 1.34
N PHE A 58 -6.47 -8.84 2.37
CA PHE A 58 -7.70 -9.35 2.99
C PHE A 58 -8.51 -8.26 3.69
N ILE A 59 -7.84 -7.28 4.32
CA ILE A 59 -8.52 -6.12 4.92
C ILE A 59 -9.20 -5.29 3.83
N CYS A 60 -8.52 -5.04 2.70
CA CYS A 60 -9.12 -4.39 1.54
C CYS A 60 -10.34 -5.14 1.01
N GLN A 61 -10.30 -6.48 0.94
CA GLN A 61 -11.46 -7.29 0.56
C GLN A 61 -12.65 -7.07 1.50
N ARG A 62 -12.39 -6.98 2.82
CA ARG A 62 -13.42 -6.69 3.83
C ARG A 62 -14.00 -5.29 3.67
N ILE A 63 -13.15 -4.29 3.45
CA ILE A 63 -13.54 -2.89 3.22
C ILE A 63 -14.44 -2.79 1.97
N MET A 64 -14.04 -3.44 0.87
CA MET A 64 -14.83 -3.55 -0.35
C MET A 64 -16.24 -4.10 -0.10
N LYS A 65 -16.34 -5.23 0.62
CA LYS A 65 -17.64 -5.86 0.93
C LYS A 65 -18.53 -4.96 1.79
N GLN A 66 -17.93 -4.20 2.70
CA GLN A 66 -18.67 -3.26 3.54
C GLN A 66 -19.10 -1.99 2.77
N LEU A 67 -18.30 -1.53 1.80
CA LEU A 67 -18.65 -0.46 0.87
C LEU A 67 -19.82 -0.87 -0.03
N ALA A 68 -19.81 -2.09 -0.57
CA ALA A 68 -20.87 -2.62 -1.42
C ALA A 68 -22.22 -2.78 -0.67
N THR A 69 -22.19 -3.03 0.64
CA THR A 69 -23.40 -3.19 1.48
C THR A 69 -23.91 -1.88 2.08
N GLY A 70 -23.27 -0.74 1.76
CA GLY A 70 -23.69 0.59 2.26
C GLY A 70 -23.50 0.79 3.77
N LYS A 71 -22.87 -0.16 4.48
CA LYS A 71 -22.63 -0.09 5.94
C LYS A 71 -21.35 0.66 6.29
N PHE A 72 -20.60 1.15 5.30
CA PHE A 72 -19.30 1.78 5.52
C PHE A 72 -19.46 3.23 6.02
N LYS A 73 -19.51 3.39 7.34
CA LYS A 73 -19.57 4.69 8.04
C LYS A 73 -18.22 5.44 8.11
N ASN A 74 -17.18 5.02 7.38
CA ASN A 74 -15.86 5.62 7.49
C ASN A 74 -15.71 6.84 6.56
N SER A 75 -15.17 7.92 7.12
CA SER A 75 -14.87 9.18 6.43
C SER A 75 -13.91 8.98 5.25
N SER A 76 -14.11 9.72 4.15
CA SER A 76 -13.26 9.75 2.94
C SER A 76 -11.76 9.88 3.26
N PHE A 77 -11.42 10.56 4.37
CA PHE A 77 -10.05 10.69 4.86
C PHE A 77 -9.41 9.35 5.24
N LYS A 78 -10.16 8.44 5.88
CA LYS A 78 -9.65 7.12 6.29
C LYS A 78 -9.33 6.24 5.07
N LEU A 79 -10.15 6.32 4.02
CA LEU A 79 -9.90 5.59 2.77
C LEU A 79 -8.63 6.10 2.06
N ARG A 80 -8.37 7.41 2.09
CA ARG A 80 -7.10 7.96 1.58
C ARG A 80 -5.91 7.50 2.41
N LEU A 81 -6.02 7.52 3.74
CA LEU A 81 -4.95 7.01 4.60
C LEU A 81 -4.65 5.54 4.33
N TRP A 82 -5.69 4.72 4.12
CA TRP A 82 -5.53 3.31 3.73
C TRP A 82 -4.77 3.16 2.40
N ASN A 83 -5.00 4.04 1.43
CA ASN A 83 -4.25 4.05 0.18
C ASN A 83 -2.76 4.41 0.39
N GLU A 84 -2.45 5.34 1.30
CA GLU A 84 -1.06 5.67 1.65
C GLU A 84 -0.34 4.50 2.35
N VAL A 85 -1.06 3.65 3.09
CA VAL A 85 -0.45 2.44 3.66
C VAL A 85 0.07 1.52 2.55
N ALA A 86 -0.64 1.39 1.43
CA ALA A 86 -0.17 0.59 0.29
C ALA A 86 1.10 1.17 -0.35
N THR A 87 1.19 2.49 -0.49
CA THR A 87 2.38 3.15 -1.06
C THR A 87 3.60 2.99 -0.14
N ILE A 88 3.40 3.15 1.18
CA ILE A 88 4.44 2.92 2.20
C ILE A 88 4.95 1.47 2.15
N LEU A 89 4.06 0.48 2.07
CA LEU A 89 4.45 -0.93 1.96
C LEU A 89 5.21 -1.23 0.68
N LEU A 90 4.77 -0.69 -0.46
CA LEU A 90 5.45 -0.85 -1.74
C LEU A 90 6.89 -0.32 -1.67
N VAL A 91 7.07 0.89 -1.14
CA VAL A 91 8.38 1.50 -0.94
C VAL A 91 9.23 0.64 -0.01
N ALA A 92 8.70 0.25 1.16
CA ALA A 92 9.43 -0.55 2.13
C ALA A 92 9.95 -1.87 1.53
N ILE A 93 9.12 -2.57 0.74
CA ILE A 93 9.49 -3.82 0.06
C ILE A 93 10.60 -3.59 -0.96
N VAL A 94 10.46 -2.57 -1.82
CA VAL A 94 11.46 -2.27 -2.87
C VAL A 94 12.81 -1.92 -2.24
N PHE A 95 12.82 -1.03 -1.23
CA PHE A 95 14.06 -0.64 -0.55
C PHE A 95 14.72 -1.82 0.19
N THR A 96 13.92 -2.70 0.81
CA THR A 96 14.43 -3.93 1.46
C THR A 96 15.17 -4.83 0.46
N VAL A 97 14.63 -4.98 -0.75
CA VAL A 97 15.23 -5.82 -1.80
C VAL A 97 16.46 -5.17 -2.44
N VAL A 98 16.41 -3.85 -2.68
CA VAL A 98 17.51 -3.12 -3.34
C VAL A 98 18.72 -2.99 -2.42
N LEU A 99 18.50 -2.61 -1.16
CA LEU A 99 19.60 -2.41 -0.20
C LEU A 99 20.14 -3.73 0.37
N LYS A 100 19.40 -4.84 0.21
CA LYS A 100 19.74 -6.19 0.72
C LYS A 100 20.20 -6.19 2.19
N SER A 101 19.72 -5.22 2.97
CA SER A 101 20.12 -4.99 4.36
C SER A 101 18.86 -4.94 5.21
N ALA A 102 18.91 -5.54 6.39
CA ALA A 102 17.78 -5.60 7.31
C ALA A 102 17.48 -4.27 8.02
N VAL A 103 18.37 -3.27 7.92
CA VAL A 103 18.22 -1.99 8.66
C VAL A 103 18.21 -0.79 7.71
N ASN A 104 18.93 -0.85 6.59
CA ASN A 104 19.07 0.32 5.70
C ASN A 104 17.75 0.70 4.99
N TRP A 105 16.81 -0.23 4.84
CA TRP A 105 15.49 0.07 4.26
C TRP A 105 14.68 1.04 5.13
N VAL A 106 14.92 1.06 6.45
CA VAL A 106 14.21 1.91 7.40
C VAL A 106 14.48 3.39 7.13
N TYR A 107 15.75 3.76 6.89
CA TYR A 107 16.12 5.14 6.59
C TYR A 107 15.55 5.63 5.25
N GLY A 108 15.54 4.77 4.24
CA GLY A 108 14.90 5.07 2.94
C GLY A 108 13.39 5.28 3.08
N LEU A 109 12.73 4.45 3.89
CA LEU A 109 11.30 4.59 4.17
C LEU A 109 10.97 5.87 4.94
N ILE A 110 11.74 6.19 5.99
CA ILE A 110 11.58 7.41 6.78
C ILE A 110 11.76 8.65 5.89
N GLY A 111 12.78 8.67 5.04
CA GLY A 111 13.02 9.76 4.09
C GLY A 111 11.83 10.01 3.16
N LEU A 112 11.23 8.94 2.62
CA LEU A 112 10.08 9.06 1.72
C LEU A 112 8.80 9.50 2.46
N ILE A 113 8.56 9.01 3.68
CA ILE A 113 7.42 9.44 4.50
C ILE A 113 7.52 10.94 4.81
N ILE A 114 8.71 11.41 5.25
CA ILE A 114 8.95 12.83 5.53
C ILE A 114 8.68 13.65 4.26
N PHE A 115 9.21 13.22 3.11
CA PHE A 115 9.00 13.90 1.84
C PHE A 115 7.52 14.01 1.45
N SER A 116 6.74 12.93 1.55
CA SER A 116 5.31 12.92 1.26
C SER A 116 4.51 13.83 2.19
N VAL A 117 4.84 13.85 3.49
CA VAL A 117 4.20 14.74 4.48
C VAL A 117 4.51 16.21 4.18
N VAL A 118 5.75 16.53 3.79
CA VAL A 118 6.16 17.89 3.39
C VAL A 118 5.37 18.36 2.17
N ILE A 119 5.24 17.53 1.14
CA ILE A 119 4.42 17.87 -0.04
C ILE A 119 2.97 18.11 0.35
N MET A 120 2.38 17.26 1.18
CA MET A 120 0.98 17.41 1.60
C MET A 120 0.78 18.67 2.46
N GLY A 121 1.76 19.02 3.29
CA GLY A 121 1.81 20.28 4.03
C GLY A 121 1.89 21.50 3.11
N ALA A 122 2.77 21.47 2.12
CA ALA A 122 2.92 22.53 1.12
C ALA A 122 1.62 22.75 0.32
N VAL A 123 0.96 21.68 -0.13
CA VAL A 123 -0.32 21.76 -0.84
C VAL A 123 -1.42 22.33 0.06
N LYS A 124 -1.48 21.91 1.33
CA LYS A 124 -2.47 22.43 2.29
C LYS A 124 -2.24 23.92 2.56
N TRP A 125 -0.98 24.35 2.70
CA TRP A 125 -0.62 25.74 2.90
C TRP A 125 -0.98 26.58 1.67
N TYR A 126 -0.62 26.11 0.47
CA TYR A 126 -0.98 26.77 -0.79
C TYR A 126 -2.51 26.92 -0.95
N LYS A 127 -3.27 25.85 -0.65
CA LYS A 127 -4.74 25.89 -0.69
C LYS A 127 -5.30 26.89 0.32
N SER A 128 -4.73 26.95 1.53
CA SER A 128 -5.16 27.90 2.57
C SER A 128 -4.84 29.36 2.18
N TYR A 129 -3.72 29.59 1.52
CA TYR A 129 -3.34 30.92 1.03
C TYR A 129 -4.25 31.40 -0.11
N ARG A 130 -4.56 30.52 -1.08
CA ARG A 130 -5.48 30.83 -2.18
C ARG A 130 -6.91 31.10 -1.70
N ASN A 131 -7.43 30.32 -0.76
CA ASN A 131 -8.78 30.54 -0.23
C ASN A 131 -8.89 31.88 0.53
N LYS A 132 -7.81 32.34 1.18
CA LYS A 132 -7.80 33.65 1.84
C LYS A 132 -7.84 34.81 0.83
N ASN A 133 -7.18 34.66 -0.33
CA ASN A 133 -7.13 35.68 -1.37
C ASN A 133 -8.45 35.80 -2.19
N ASN A 134 -9.20 34.71 -2.35
CA ASN A 134 -10.51 34.73 -3.04
C ASN A 134 -11.66 35.34 -2.21
N ASN A 135 -11.52 35.43 -0.88
CA ASN A 135 -12.50 36.08 0.00
C ASN A 135 -12.28 37.60 0.16
N ILE A 136 -11.23 38.14 -0.48
CA ILE A 136 -10.87 39.57 -0.44
C ILE A 136 -11.28 40.29 -1.74
N LYS A 137 -11.75 39.55 -2.75
CA LYS A 137 -12.45 40.09 -3.93
C LYS A 137 -13.96 40.01 -3.73
#